data_AF-A0A6I7Y1I6-F1
#
_entry.id   AF-A0A6I7Y1I6-F1
#
_cell.length_a   1.000
_cell.length_b   1.000
_cell.length_c   1.000
_cell.angle_alpha   90.00
_cell.angle_beta   90.00
_cell.angle_gamma   90.00
#
_symmetry.space_group_name_H-M   'P 1'
#
loop_
_entity.id
_entity.type
_entity.pdbx_description
1 polymer ?
#
loop_
_entity_poly.entity_id
_entity_poly.type
_entity_poly.pdbx_seq_one_letter_code
_entity_poly.pdbx_strand_id
1 'polypeptide(L)'
;MNVLDILLLAGAVWFAVIGYRQGFVVGILSVIGFLGGGLVAVYLLPVLWDQMTDGSEVSSTAAVVAVVIVIVCASIGQAFTTHLGNKLRRHITWSPARALDATGGALVNVLAMLLVAWLIGSALAGTSLPTLGKEVRSSSVLLGVSRVMPSQASTWFTDFSSVLAQNGFPQVFSPFANEPITEVRAPDPALVGSPVAARAKQSIVKVVGTAPSCGKVLEGTGFVFSDRRVMTNAHVVGGVDEPTVQIGGQGRLYDAKVVLYDWRRDIAVLDVPDLDVKPLRFADTESDAETGDSAIVAGFPENGAYDVRSARVRARIDANGPDIYHRGTVRRDVYSLYTTVRQGNSGGPLLTPEGKVYGVVFAKSLDDPDTGYALTADEIRDDITQGRTASQQVDSQGCAL
;
A
#
# COMPACT_ATOMS: atom_id res chain seq x y z
N MET A 1 5.90 19.22 -12.85
CA MET A 1 6.00 20.10 -11.66
C MET A 1 4.60 20.49 -11.27
N ASN A 2 4.17 20.04 -10.10
CA ASN A 2 2.85 20.33 -9.54
C ASN A 2 2.92 21.49 -8.53
N VAL A 3 1.82 21.80 -7.85
CA VAL A 3 1.77 22.92 -6.89
C VAL A 3 2.68 22.63 -5.71
N LEU A 4 2.72 21.38 -5.25
CA LEU A 4 3.60 20.95 -4.17
C LEU A 4 5.08 21.16 -4.52
N ASP A 5 5.51 20.85 -5.74
CA ASP A 5 6.89 21.08 -6.18
C ASP A 5 7.27 22.56 -6.08
N ILE A 6 6.37 23.47 -6.45
CA ILE A 6 6.61 24.92 -6.35
C ILE A 6 6.74 25.34 -4.88
N LEU A 7 5.88 24.84 -4.00
CA LEU A 7 5.93 25.12 -2.56
C LEU A 7 7.21 24.56 -1.93
N LEU A 8 7.64 23.35 -2.33
CA LEU A 8 8.87 22.73 -1.84
C LEU A 8 10.10 23.49 -2.31
N LEU A 9 10.14 23.95 -3.56
CA LEU A 9 11.25 24.77 -4.07
C LEU A 9 11.31 26.14 -3.40
N ALA A 10 10.16 26.81 -3.21
CA ALA A 10 10.10 28.07 -2.48
C ALA A 10 10.55 27.89 -1.02
N GLY A 11 10.09 26.81 -0.37
CA GLY A 11 10.52 26.39 0.95
C GLY A 11 12.03 26.12 1.00
N ALA A 12 12.58 25.41 0.02
CA ALA A 12 14.01 25.15 -0.06
C ALA A 12 14.83 26.45 -0.16
N VAL A 13 14.40 27.42 -0.97
CA VAL A 13 15.05 28.74 -1.04
C VAL A 13 14.98 29.45 0.32
N TRP A 14 13.83 29.43 0.98
CA TRP A 14 13.65 30.03 2.30
C TRP A 14 14.55 29.39 3.37
N PHE A 15 14.58 28.06 3.43
CA PHE A 15 15.44 27.29 4.34
C PHE A 15 16.92 27.45 4.02
N ALA A 16 17.29 27.61 2.74
CA ALA A 16 18.65 27.95 2.34
C ALA A 16 19.07 29.32 2.89
N VAL A 17 18.20 30.34 2.81
CA VAL A 17 18.47 31.67 3.36
C VAL A 17 18.60 31.62 4.89
N ILE A 18 17.72 30.90 5.58
CA ILE A 18 17.83 30.70 7.03
C ILE A 18 19.13 29.98 7.38
N GLY A 19 19.43 28.89 6.70
CA GLY A 19 20.62 28.08 6.93
C GLY A 19 21.92 28.85 6.66
N TYR A 20 21.94 29.67 5.62
CA TYR A 20 23.07 30.55 5.32
C TYR A 20 23.35 31.54 6.47
N ARG A 21 22.30 32.07 7.09
CA ARG A 21 22.42 33.01 8.23
C ARG A 21 22.84 32.30 9.51
N GLN A 22 22.29 31.10 9.76
CA GLN A 22 22.53 30.33 10.98
C GLN A 22 23.91 29.64 11.00
N GLY A 23 24.39 29.16 9.85
CA GLY A 23 25.62 28.39 9.73
C GLY A 23 25.41 26.88 9.88
N PHE A 24 26.39 26.11 9.40
CA PHE A 24 26.41 24.65 9.34
C PHE A 24 26.34 24.01 10.71
N VAL A 25 27.14 24.50 11.67
CA VAL A 25 27.19 23.93 13.03
C VAL A 25 25.82 24.02 13.70
N VAL A 26 25.17 25.17 13.57
CA VAL A 26 23.82 25.38 14.12
C VAL A 26 22.80 24.55 13.35
N GLY A 27 22.91 24.49 12.02
CA GLY A 27 22.04 23.70 11.15
C GLY A 27 22.04 22.21 11.51
N ILE A 28 23.21 21.57 11.60
CA ILE A 28 23.30 20.15 11.98
C ILE A 28 22.74 19.91 13.38
N LEU A 29 23.12 20.75 14.35
CA LEU A 29 22.63 20.60 15.72
C LEU A 29 21.12 20.78 15.80
N SER A 30 20.54 21.70 15.04
CA SER A 30 19.09 21.89 14.91
C SER A 30 18.42 20.62 14.41
N VAL A 31 18.94 20.00 13.35
CA VAL A 31 18.38 18.75 12.79
C VAL A 31 18.49 17.60 13.79
N ILE A 32 19.65 17.45 14.44
CA ILE A 32 19.85 16.42 15.47
C ILE A 32 18.89 16.64 16.64
N GLY A 33 18.69 17.88 17.08
CA GLY A 33 17.77 18.22 18.16
C GLY A 33 16.32 17.95 17.80
N PHE A 34 15.92 18.28 16.57
CA PHE A 34 14.57 18.02 16.07
C PHE A 34 14.28 16.51 16.01
N LEU A 35 15.16 15.75 15.35
CA LEU A 35 15.02 14.29 15.22
C LEU A 35 15.11 13.60 16.58
N GLY A 36 16.06 14.00 17.43
CA GLY A 36 16.22 13.43 18.77
C GLY A 36 15.02 13.72 19.66
N GLY A 37 14.49 14.94 19.65
CA GLY A 37 13.30 15.30 20.42
C GLY A 37 12.06 14.54 19.96
N GLY A 38 11.88 14.37 18.65
CA GLY A 38 10.78 13.58 18.09
C GLY A 38 10.91 12.09 18.42
N LEU A 39 12.11 11.51 18.26
CA LEU A 39 12.38 10.09 18.54
C LEU A 39 12.11 9.74 20.00
N VAL A 40 12.57 10.59 20.93
CA VAL A 40 12.30 10.42 22.36
C VAL A 40 10.80 10.41 22.64
N ALA A 41 10.03 11.30 22.01
CA ALA A 41 8.58 11.34 22.17
C ALA A 41 7.91 10.07 21.62
N VAL A 42 8.32 9.59 20.43
CA VAL A 42 7.76 8.38 19.81
C VAL A 42 8.01 7.14 20.69
N TYR A 43 9.14 7.03 21.36
CA TYR A 43 9.41 5.90 22.27
C TYR A 43 8.71 6.03 23.62
N LEU A 44 8.59 7.24 24.16
CA LEU A 44 7.99 7.45 25.49
C LEU A 44 6.46 7.42 25.45
N LEU A 45 5.84 7.92 24.38
CA LEU A 45 4.38 8.06 24.30
C LEU A 45 3.62 6.73 24.47
N PRO A 46 3.99 5.62 23.82
CA PRO A 46 3.32 4.33 24.02
C PRO A 46 3.43 3.82 25.45
N VAL A 47 4.61 3.96 26.07
CA VAL A 47 4.86 3.53 27.46
C VAL A 47 4.01 4.34 28.44
N LEU A 48 3.93 5.66 28.24
CA LEU A 48 3.09 6.54 29.06
C LEU A 48 1.59 6.27 28.84
N TRP A 49 1.18 5.98 27.60
CA TRP A 49 -0.20 5.67 27.26
C TRP A 49 -0.68 4.39 27.93
N ASP A 50 0.14 3.33 27.87
CA ASP A 50 -0.16 2.03 28.47
C ASP A 50 -0.32 2.13 30.00
N GLN A 51 0.55 2.91 30.65
CA GLN A 51 0.47 3.16 32.09
C GLN A 51 -0.73 4.02 32.52
N MET A 52 -1.23 4.90 31.64
CA MET A 52 -2.33 5.82 31.98
C MET A 52 -3.71 5.27 31.64
N THR A 53 -3.79 4.36 30.67
CA THR A 53 -5.07 3.94 30.10
C THR A 53 -5.33 2.44 30.17
N ASP A 54 -4.52 1.70 30.94
CA ASP A 54 -4.62 0.24 31.14
C ASP A 54 -4.79 -0.52 29.80
N GLY A 55 -4.04 -0.10 28.76
CA GLY A 55 -4.05 -0.73 27.44
C GLY A 55 -5.30 -0.46 26.58
N SER A 56 -6.08 0.59 26.87
CA SER A 56 -7.25 0.94 26.04
C SER A 56 -6.87 1.33 24.59
N GLU A 57 -7.77 1.03 23.64
CA GLU A 57 -7.57 1.36 22.22
C GLU A 57 -7.39 2.87 21.99
N VAL A 58 -6.46 3.22 21.10
CA VAL A 58 -6.12 4.61 20.78
C VAL A 58 -7.23 5.23 19.94
N SER A 59 -7.99 6.16 20.53
CA SER A 59 -8.97 6.95 19.77
C SER A 59 -8.30 7.86 18.74
N SER A 60 -9.03 8.24 17.68
CA SER A 60 -8.53 9.18 16.66
C SER A 60 -8.09 10.52 17.28
N THR A 61 -8.76 10.98 18.33
CA THR A 61 -8.36 12.19 19.08
C THR A 61 -7.04 11.99 19.82
N ALA A 62 -6.85 10.83 20.46
CA ALA A 62 -5.60 10.50 21.13
C ALA A 62 -4.42 10.43 20.15
N ALA A 63 -4.64 9.88 18.94
CA ALA A 63 -3.62 9.87 17.89
C ALA A 63 -3.22 11.29 17.45
N VAL A 64 -4.19 12.19 17.27
CA VAL A 64 -3.91 13.60 16.95
C VAL A 64 -3.12 14.28 18.06
N VAL A 65 -3.50 14.07 19.32
CA VAL A 65 -2.77 14.60 20.48
C VAL A 65 -1.34 14.06 20.54
N ALA A 66 -1.14 12.77 20.28
CA ALA A 66 0.18 12.16 20.24
C ALA A 66 1.07 12.82 19.18
N VAL A 67 0.55 13.06 17.97
CA VAL A 67 1.29 13.78 16.91
C VAL A 67 1.68 15.19 17.36
N VAL A 68 0.76 15.93 17.98
CA VAL A 68 1.05 17.28 18.51
C VAL A 68 2.17 17.23 19.56
N ILE A 69 2.14 16.26 20.47
CA ILE A 69 3.18 16.07 21.49
C ILE A 69 4.54 15.79 20.84
N VAL A 70 4.59 14.91 19.84
CA VAL A 70 5.84 14.62 19.09
C VAL A 70 6.40 15.89 18.46
N ILE A 71 5.56 16.71 17.83
CA ILE A 71 6.00 17.98 17.20
C ILE A 71 6.54 18.97 18.25
N VAL A 72 5.87 19.08 19.41
CA VAL A 72 6.32 19.95 20.50
C VAL A 72 7.66 19.48 21.05
N CYS A 73 7.83 18.18 21.32
CA CYS A 73 9.09 17.62 21.79
C CYS A 73 10.23 17.81 20.78
N ALA A 74 9.97 17.58 19.49
CA ALA A 74 10.92 17.85 18.41
C ALA A 74 11.34 19.33 18.39
N SER A 75 10.38 20.25 18.51
CA SER A 75 10.63 21.70 18.54
C SER A 75 11.46 22.13 19.75
N ILE A 76 11.20 21.54 20.93
CA ILE A 76 11.96 21.80 22.16
C ILE A 76 13.40 21.30 21.99
N GLY A 77 13.58 20.07 21.49
CA GLY A 77 14.91 19.50 21.23
C GLY A 77 15.70 20.35 20.25
N GLN A 78 15.06 20.80 19.17
CA GLN A 78 15.64 21.71 18.18
C GLN A 78 16.07 23.04 18.80
N ALA A 79 15.21 23.66 19.62
CA ALA A 79 15.51 24.94 20.26
C ALA A 79 16.72 24.83 21.21
N PHE A 80 16.79 23.75 21.99
CA PHE A 80 17.90 23.47 22.90
C PHE A 80 19.24 23.32 22.17
N THR A 81 19.29 22.46 21.13
CA THR A 81 20.52 22.23 20.39
C THR A 81 20.92 23.44 19.54
N THR A 82 19.97 24.20 19.03
CA THR A 82 20.22 25.48 18.34
C THR A 82 20.87 26.49 19.28
N HIS A 83 20.40 26.59 20.53
CA HIS A 83 21.02 27.45 21.54
C HIS A 83 22.48 27.03 21.82
N LEU A 84 22.73 25.72 21.93
CA LEU A 84 24.08 25.18 22.10
C LEU A 84 24.97 25.46 20.88
N GLY A 85 24.45 25.25 19.67
CA GLY A 85 25.16 25.52 18.42
C GLY A 85 25.55 26.99 18.27
N ASN A 86 24.67 27.90 18.67
CA ASN A 86 24.97 29.33 18.67
C ASN A 86 26.11 29.70 19.63
N LYS A 87 26.26 29.00 20.77
CA LYS A 87 27.42 29.18 21.66
C LYS A 87 28.70 28.66 21.00
N LEU A 88 28.63 27.49 20.35
CA LEU A 88 29.78 26.89 19.67
C LEU A 88 30.27 27.75 18.50
N ARG A 89 29.35 28.27 17.68
CA ARG A 89 29.65 29.11 16.51
C ARG A 89 30.42 30.39 16.85
N ARG A 90 30.28 30.93 18.07
CA ARG A 90 31.05 32.12 18.51
C ARG A 90 32.57 31.91 18.50
N HIS A 91 33.04 30.66 18.53
CA HIS A 91 34.46 30.32 18.48
C HIS A 91 35.02 30.31 17.04
N ILE A 92 34.17 30.38 16.01
CA ILE A 92 34.59 30.38 14.61
C ILE A 92 34.79 31.83 14.14
N THR A 93 36.00 32.36 14.32
CA THR A 93 36.32 33.76 14.00
C THR A 93 36.97 33.95 12.63
N TRP A 94 37.50 32.89 12.00
CA TRP A 94 38.19 32.95 10.71
C TRP A 94 37.22 33.12 9.53
N SER A 95 37.45 34.11 8.66
CA SER A 95 36.49 34.51 7.61
C SER A 95 36.22 33.45 6.54
N PRO A 96 37.21 32.68 6.04
CA PRO A 96 36.93 31.56 5.13
C PRO A 96 36.13 30.44 5.80
N ALA A 97 36.41 30.11 7.07
CA ALA A 97 35.60 29.15 7.83
C ALA A 97 34.17 29.62 8.03
N ARG A 98 33.92 30.92 8.24
CA ARG A 98 32.55 31.46 8.30
C ARG A 98 31.82 31.35 6.96
N ALA A 99 32.51 31.53 5.84
CA ALA A 99 31.92 31.37 4.51
C ALA A 99 31.53 29.90 4.26
N LEU A 100 32.41 28.95 4.59
CA LEU A 100 32.13 27.52 4.51
C LEU A 100 31.01 27.08 5.47
N ASP A 101 30.98 27.64 6.69
CA ASP A 101 29.91 27.41 7.66
C ASP A 101 28.56 27.92 7.11
N ALA A 102 28.52 29.09 6.50
CA ALA A 102 27.29 29.64 5.91
C ALA A 102 26.79 28.80 4.73
N THR A 103 27.64 28.44 3.77
CA THR A 103 27.23 27.62 2.62
C THR A 103 26.82 26.21 3.04
N GLY A 104 27.55 25.59 3.98
CA GLY A 104 27.17 24.31 4.57
C GLY A 104 25.83 24.38 5.31
N GLY A 105 25.57 25.48 6.04
CA GLY A 105 24.31 25.69 6.75
C GLY A 105 23.10 25.77 5.81
N ALA A 106 23.26 26.44 4.68
CA ALA A 106 22.22 26.48 3.64
C ALA A 106 21.90 25.08 3.12
N LEU A 107 22.94 24.30 2.76
CA LEU A 107 22.79 22.94 2.24
C LEU A 107 22.10 22.02 3.26
N VAL A 108 22.56 21.99 4.51
CA VAL A 108 22.01 21.10 5.55
C VAL A 108 20.53 21.40 5.81
N ASN A 109 20.14 22.67 5.87
CA ASN A 109 18.74 23.03 6.13
C ASN A 109 17.83 22.65 4.96
N VAL A 110 18.28 22.83 3.71
CA VAL A 110 17.53 22.36 2.54
C VAL A 110 17.37 20.85 2.57
N LEU A 111 18.45 20.11 2.81
CA LEU A 111 18.41 18.64 2.88
C LEU A 111 17.49 18.15 4.00
N ALA A 112 17.56 18.78 5.18
CA ALA A 112 16.69 18.44 6.30
C ALA A 112 15.22 18.72 6.01
N MET A 113 14.92 19.88 5.39
CA MET A 113 13.56 20.24 4.98
C MET A 113 13.02 19.25 3.94
N LEU A 114 13.82 18.88 2.94
CA LEU A 114 13.44 17.89 1.94
C LEU A 114 13.24 16.49 2.54
N LEU A 115 14.07 16.09 3.51
CA LEU A 115 13.94 14.83 4.21
C LEU A 115 12.63 14.77 5.01
N VAL A 116 12.30 15.84 5.76
CA VAL A 116 11.04 15.94 6.51
C VAL A 116 9.84 15.99 5.57
N ALA A 117 9.93 16.74 4.46
CA ALA A 117 8.87 16.78 3.45
C ALA A 117 8.65 15.42 2.78
N TRP A 118 9.72 14.70 2.45
CA TRP A 118 9.66 13.34 1.93
C TRP A 118 9.03 12.37 2.92
N LEU A 119 9.40 12.49 4.19
CA LEU A 119 8.82 11.70 5.26
C LEU A 119 7.31 11.91 5.36
N ILE A 120 6.86 13.16 5.52
CA ILE A 120 5.44 13.51 5.58
C ILE A 120 4.72 13.09 4.29
N GLY A 121 5.36 13.32 3.14
CA GLY A 121 4.87 12.91 1.83
C GLY A 121 4.61 11.41 1.76
N SER A 122 5.51 10.57 2.24
CA SER A 122 5.34 9.11 2.19
C SER A 122 4.11 8.64 2.98
N ALA A 123 3.85 9.26 4.14
CA ALA A 123 2.65 8.97 4.93
C ALA A 123 1.37 9.46 4.24
N LEU A 124 1.41 10.66 3.64
CA LEU A 124 0.26 11.26 2.96
C LEU A 124 -0.04 10.60 1.60
N ALA A 125 0.96 10.04 0.93
CA ALA A 125 0.83 9.36 -0.35
C ALA A 125 -0.04 8.10 -0.27
N GLY A 126 -0.15 7.45 0.89
CA GLY A 126 -1.03 6.30 1.11
C GLY A 126 -2.48 6.68 1.45
N THR A 127 -2.79 7.98 1.60
CA THR A 127 -4.13 8.41 2.00
C THR A 127 -5.11 8.41 0.83
N SER A 128 -6.40 8.22 1.14
CA SER A 128 -7.51 8.26 0.19
C SER A 128 -8.02 9.66 -0.11
N LEU A 129 -7.33 10.72 0.35
CA LEU A 129 -7.69 12.11 0.07
C LEU A 129 -7.29 12.43 -1.40
N PRO A 130 -8.25 12.54 -2.34
CA PRO A 130 -7.93 12.48 -3.77
C PRO A 130 -7.03 13.62 -4.24
N THR A 131 -7.23 14.81 -3.68
CA THR A 131 -6.49 16.03 -4.09
C THR A 131 -5.09 16.07 -3.47
N LEU A 132 -4.98 15.80 -2.16
CA LEU A 132 -3.71 15.85 -1.44
C LEU A 132 -2.80 14.67 -1.81
N GLY A 133 -3.34 13.45 -1.87
CA GLY A 133 -2.56 12.26 -2.26
C GLY A 133 -1.98 12.37 -3.66
N LYS A 134 -2.76 12.89 -4.62
CA LYS A 134 -2.33 13.08 -6.00
C LYS A 134 -1.22 14.13 -6.14
N GLU A 135 -1.31 15.27 -5.46
CA GLU A 135 -0.23 16.27 -5.45
C GLU A 135 1.06 15.71 -4.82
N VAL A 136 0.96 14.84 -3.82
CA VAL A 136 2.14 14.19 -3.24
C VAL A 136 2.75 13.16 -4.19
N ARG A 137 1.93 12.26 -4.75
CA ARG A 137 2.37 11.18 -5.66
C ARG A 137 2.99 11.71 -6.95
N SER A 138 2.49 12.84 -7.45
CA SER A 138 2.98 13.46 -8.70
C SER A 138 4.15 14.42 -8.52
N SER A 139 4.66 14.59 -7.29
CA SER A 139 5.77 15.51 -7.01
C SER A 139 7.09 15.00 -7.57
N SER A 140 7.68 15.79 -8.47
CA SER A 140 9.00 15.49 -9.03
C SER A 140 10.12 15.67 -7.99
N VAL A 141 9.95 16.62 -7.07
CA VAL A 141 10.90 16.87 -5.97
C VAL A 141 10.93 15.68 -5.02
N LEU A 142 9.77 15.23 -4.52
CA LEU A 142 9.71 14.11 -3.59
C LEU A 142 10.16 12.79 -4.22
N LEU A 143 9.82 12.55 -5.49
CA LEU A 143 10.34 11.42 -6.26
C LEU A 143 11.88 11.48 -6.38
N GLY A 144 12.44 12.67 -6.63
CA GLY A 144 13.89 12.89 -6.68
C GLY A 144 14.57 12.53 -5.36
N VAL A 145 14.02 13.00 -4.23
CA VAL A 145 14.51 12.65 -2.88
C VAL A 145 14.41 11.14 -2.65
N SER A 146 13.28 10.53 -3.00
CA SER A 146 13.04 9.10 -2.80
C SER A 146 14.03 8.19 -3.54
N ARG A 147 14.57 8.63 -4.68
CA ARG A 147 15.57 7.86 -5.44
C ARG A 147 16.95 7.85 -4.80
N VAL A 148 17.24 8.83 -3.95
CA VAL A 148 18.54 8.98 -3.28
C VAL A 148 18.50 8.35 -1.88
N MET A 149 17.32 8.22 -1.28
CA MET A 149 17.16 7.61 0.04
C MET A 149 17.47 6.10 0.02
N PRO A 150 18.14 5.57 1.07
CA PRO A 150 18.34 4.13 1.21
C PRO A 150 17.00 3.38 1.27
N SER A 151 16.93 2.19 0.69
CA SER A 151 15.71 1.36 0.69
C SER A 151 15.24 0.97 2.09
N GLN A 152 16.11 0.99 3.10
CA GLN A 152 15.75 0.75 4.50
C GLN A 152 14.94 1.91 5.11
N ALA A 153 15.06 3.12 4.58
CA ALA A 153 14.39 4.31 5.13
C ALA A 153 12.85 4.22 5.00
N SER A 154 12.32 3.46 4.03
CA SER A 154 10.89 3.23 3.90
C SER A 154 10.31 2.37 5.03
N THR A 155 11.15 1.62 5.75
CA THR A 155 10.72 0.77 6.88
C THR A 155 10.66 1.51 8.22
N TRP A 156 11.30 2.68 8.33
CA TRP A 156 11.38 3.43 9.60
C TRP A 156 10.04 3.98 10.09
N PHE A 157 9.02 4.00 9.24
CA PHE A 157 7.72 4.61 9.52
C PHE A 157 6.54 3.69 9.21
N THR A 158 6.81 2.40 8.93
CA THR A 158 5.78 1.40 8.61
C THR A 158 4.76 1.28 9.74
N ASP A 159 5.22 1.38 11.00
CA ASP A 159 4.38 1.34 12.20
C ASP A 159 3.46 2.56 12.35
N PHE A 160 3.85 3.72 11.82
CA PHE A 160 3.01 4.93 11.84
C PHE A 160 2.03 4.95 10.66
N SER A 161 2.47 4.50 9.48
CA SER A 161 1.60 4.38 8.31
C SER A 161 0.56 3.28 8.47
N SER A 162 0.85 2.19 9.19
CA SER A 162 -0.10 1.10 9.44
C SER A 162 -1.31 1.55 10.27
N VAL A 163 -1.10 2.48 11.21
CA VAL A 163 -2.17 3.11 12.00
C VAL A 163 -3.04 4.03 11.14
N LEU A 164 -2.47 4.64 10.10
CA LEU A 164 -3.18 5.53 9.17
C LEU A 164 -3.83 4.78 7.99
N ALA A 165 -3.25 3.64 7.57
CA ALA A 165 -3.70 2.80 6.47
C ALA A 165 -4.73 1.77 6.93
N GLN A 166 -5.89 2.22 7.42
CA GLN A 166 -7.01 1.33 7.77
C GLN A 166 -7.75 0.75 6.56
N ASN A 167 -7.29 1.00 5.33
CA ASN A 167 -8.10 0.79 4.12
C ASN A 167 -7.90 -0.57 3.42
N GLY A 168 -7.05 -1.46 3.96
CA GLY A 168 -7.05 -2.89 3.61
C GLY A 168 -6.68 -3.28 2.18
N PHE A 169 -6.04 -2.39 1.41
CA PHE A 169 -5.59 -2.66 0.04
C PHE A 169 -4.09 -2.50 -0.13
N PRO A 170 -3.40 -3.43 -0.82
CA PRO A 170 -2.00 -3.28 -1.19
C PRO A 170 -1.78 -2.10 -2.14
N GLN A 171 -0.63 -1.43 -2.00
CA GLN A 171 -0.21 -0.39 -2.95
C GLN A 171 0.41 -1.01 -4.20
N VAL A 172 -0.13 -0.65 -5.37
CA VAL A 172 0.34 -1.15 -6.68
C VAL A 172 1.63 -0.44 -7.12
N PHE A 173 1.73 0.85 -6.81
CA PHE A 173 2.85 1.70 -7.18
C PHE A 173 3.57 2.22 -5.94
N SER A 174 4.82 2.62 -6.13
CA SER A 174 5.57 3.31 -5.10
C SER A 174 4.91 4.65 -4.73
N PRO A 175 5.07 5.14 -3.48
CA PRO A 175 4.37 6.34 -2.98
C PRO A 175 4.55 7.64 -3.78
N PHE A 176 5.52 7.72 -4.69
CA PHE A 176 5.80 8.92 -5.49
C PHE A 176 5.84 8.61 -7.00
N ALA A 177 5.18 7.55 -7.42
CA ALA A 177 5.02 7.20 -8.82
C ALA A 177 3.63 7.60 -9.32
N ASN A 178 3.56 8.19 -10.51
CA ASN A 178 2.29 8.45 -11.17
C ASN A 178 1.66 7.14 -11.63
N GLU A 179 0.37 6.97 -11.39
CA GLU A 179 -0.40 5.87 -11.94
C GLU A 179 -0.68 6.11 -13.43
N PRO A 180 -0.22 5.23 -14.35
CA PRO A 180 -0.56 5.34 -15.77
C PRO A 180 -2.00 4.89 -16.00
N ILE A 181 -2.88 5.84 -16.30
CA ILE A 181 -4.30 5.57 -16.56
C ILE A 181 -4.59 5.84 -18.05
N THR A 182 -4.63 4.77 -18.83
CA THR A 182 -5.01 4.84 -20.25
C THR A 182 -6.51 5.06 -20.38
N GLU A 183 -6.92 6.05 -21.17
CA GLU A 183 -8.32 6.28 -21.50
C GLU A 183 -8.84 5.19 -22.44
N VAL A 184 -9.98 4.60 -22.09
CA VAL A 184 -10.70 3.63 -22.91
C VAL A 184 -12.19 3.91 -22.82
N ARG A 185 -12.96 3.40 -23.78
CA ARG A 185 -14.43 3.50 -23.76
C ARG A 185 -15.01 2.86 -22.49
N ALA A 186 -16.13 3.35 -21.98
CA ALA A 186 -16.78 2.76 -20.80
C ALA A 186 -17.12 1.25 -20.99
N PRO A 187 -17.02 0.41 -19.94
CA PRO A 187 -17.34 -1.01 -20.00
C PRO A 187 -18.76 -1.29 -20.50
N ASP A 188 -18.97 -2.45 -21.14
CA ASP A 188 -20.29 -2.86 -21.61
C ASP A 188 -21.20 -3.26 -20.42
N PRO A 189 -22.29 -2.54 -20.13
CA PRO A 189 -23.17 -2.85 -19.02
C PRO A 189 -23.90 -4.19 -19.17
N ALA A 190 -24.04 -4.73 -20.39
CA ALA A 190 -24.72 -6.01 -20.62
C ALA A 190 -23.99 -7.20 -19.97
N LEU A 191 -22.69 -7.08 -19.71
CA LEU A 191 -21.89 -8.15 -19.12
C LEU A 191 -22.25 -8.45 -17.66
N VAL A 192 -22.81 -7.47 -16.93
CA VAL A 192 -23.22 -7.63 -15.52
C VAL A 192 -24.29 -8.72 -15.36
N GLY A 193 -25.24 -8.79 -16.30
CA GLY A 193 -26.31 -9.78 -16.32
C GLY A 193 -26.02 -11.01 -17.19
N SER A 194 -24.78 -11.21 -17.63
CA SER A 194 -24.45 -12.25 -18.60
C SER A 194 -24.62 -13.66 -18.02
N PRO A 195 -24.98 -14.66 -18.85
CA PRO A 195 -24.99 -16.07 -18.44
C PRO A 195 -23.63 -16.56 -17.94
N VAL A 196 -22.54 -15.93 -18.39
CA VAL A 196 -21.17 -16.22 -17.93
C VAL A 196 -21.00 -15.82 -16.48
N ALA A 197 -21.37 -14.60 -16.09
CA ALA A 197 -21.30 -14.15 -14.70
C ALA A 197 -22.16 -15.02 -13.76
N ALA A 198 -23.35 -15.43 -14.22
CA ALA A 198 -24.24 -16.31 -13.46
C ALA A 198 -23.66 -17.72 -13.26
N ARG A 199 -23.02 -18.30 -14.29
CA ARG A 199 -22.33 -19.60 -14.19
C ARG A 199 -21.08 -19.51 -13.32
N ALA A 200 -20.28 -18.46 -13.49
CA ALA A 200 -19.04 -18.26 -12.74
C ALA A 200 -19.29 -18.16 -11.22
N LYS A 201 -20.45 -17.63 -10.79
CA LYS A 201 -20.86 -17.59 -9.38
C LYS A 201 -20.73 -18.94 -8.66
N GLN A 202 -20.94 -20.05 -9.37
CA GLN A 202 -20.85 -21.40 -8.79
C GLN A 202 -19.42 -21.81 -8.44
N SER A 203 -18.42 -21.15 -9.04
CA SER A 203 -17.00 -21.40 -8.84
C SER A 203 -16.28 -20.24 -8.14
N ILE A 204 -17.01 -19.19 -7.76
CA ILE A 204 -16.50 -18.03 -7.03
C ILE A 204 -16.93 -18.17 -5.57
N VAL A 205 -15.99 -17.99 -4.66
CA VAL A 205 -16.21 -18.20 -3.23
C VAL A 205 -15.91 -16.94 -2.44
N LYS A 206 -16.69 -16.69 -1.40
CA LYS A 206 -16.37 -15.68 -0.39
C LYS A 206 -15.37 -16.30 0.57
N VAL A 207 -14.23 -15.65 0.78
CA VAL A 207 -13.19 -16.10 1.73
C VAL A 207 -13.32 -15.26 2.99
N VAL A 208 -13.38 -15.90 4.14
CA VAL A 208 -13.47 -15.23 5.45
C VAL A 208 -12.56 -15.94 6.43
N GLY A 209 -11.82 -15.19 7.23
CA GLY A 209 -10.95 -15.72 8.27
C GLY A 209 -10.73 -14.73 9.39
N THR A 210 -10.59 -15.22 10.62
CA THR A 210 -10.16 -14.38 11.73
C THR A 210 -8.65 -14.38 11.78
N ALA A 211 -8.04 -13.20 11.90
CA ALA A 211 -6.61 -13.02 12.11
C ALA A 211 -6.39 -12.47 13.53
N PRO A 212 -6.27 -13.32 14.57
CA PRO A 212 -6.24 -12.88 15.96
C PRO A 212 -5.07 -11.94 16.28
N SER A 213 -3.91 -12.21 15.68
CA SER A 213 -2.70 -11.38 15.79
C SER A 213 -2.90 -9.97 15.22
N CYS A 214 -3.92 -9.79 14.38
CA CYS A 214 -4.25 -8.54 13.71
C CYS A 214 -5.48 -7.84 14.30
N GLY A 215 -6.18 -8.47 15.25
CA GLY A 215 -7.42 -7.95 15.84
C GLY A 215 -8.55 -7.72 14.83
N LYS A 216 -8.51 -8.38 13.65
CA LYS A 216 -9.50 -8.16 12.58
C LYS A 216 -9.97 -9.46 11.93
N VAL A 217 -11.19 -9.42 11.41
CA VAL A 217 -11.70 -10.42 10.46
C VAL A 217 -11.28 -9.97 9.06
N LEU A 218 -10.62 -10.86 8.33
CA LEU A 218 -10.27 -10.66 6.94
C LEU A 218 -11.31 -11.31 6.04
N GLU A 219 -11.61 -10.63 4.95
CA GLU A 219 -12.62 -11.03 3.99
C GLU A 219 -12.18 -10.68 2.57
N GLY A 220 -12.58 -11.51 1.64
CA GLY A 220 -12.24 -11.34 0.24
C GLY A 220 -13.00 -12.28 -0.65
N THR A 221 -12.55 -12.34 -1.89
CA THR A 221 -13.05 -13.24 -2.92
C THR A 221 -11.97 -14.27 -3.24
N GLY A 222 -12.39 -15.47 -3.63
CA GLY A 222 -11.53 -16.44 -4.29
C GLY A 222 -12.30 -17.15 -5.38
N PHE A 223 -11.61 -17.99 -6.15
CA PHE A 223 -12.26 -18.83 -7.15
C PHE A 223 -11.60 -20.19 -7.26
N VAL A 224 -12.42 -21.20 -7.55
CA VAL A 224 -11.98 -22.57 -7.79
C VAL A 224 -11.26 -22.62 -9.13
N PHE A 225 -9.98 -22.97 -9.13
CA PHE A 225 -9.16 -23.04 -10.36
C PHE A 225 -8.57 -24.44 -10.63
N SER A 226 -8.69 -25.33 -9.65
CA SER A 226 -8.39 -26.76 -9.79
C SER A 226 -9.22 -27.58 -8.80
N ASP A 227 -9.08 -28.91 -8.83
CA ASP A 227 -9.79 -29.82 -7.92
C ASP A 227 -9.53 -29.41 -6.45
N ARG A 228 -10.60 -29.02 -5.74
CA ARG A 228 -10.53 -28.58 -4.33
C ARG A 228 -9.52 -27.45 -4.07
N ARG A 229 -9.12 -26.69 -5.09
CA ARG A 229 -8.16 -25.58 -4.97
C ARG A 229 -8.83 -24.25 -5.28
N VAL A 230 -8.76 -23.35 -4.31
CA VAL A 230 -9.23 -21.96 -4.43
C VAL A 230 -8.02 -21.04 -4.52
N MET A 231 -8.00 -20.16 -5.50
CA MET A 231 -7.04 -19.06 -5.58
C MET A 231 -7.66 -17.79 -4.99
N THR A 232 -6.87 -17.04 -4.24
CA THR A 232 -7.21 -15.72 -3.69
C THR A 232 -5.94 -14.88 -3.53
N ASN A 233 -6.03 -13.67 -2.99
CA ASN A 233 -4.84 -12.90 -2.64
C ASN A 233 -4.23 -13.31 -1.31
N ALA A 234 -2.92 -13.13 -1.16
CA ALA A 234 -2.21 -13.45 0.07
C ALA A 234 -2.65 -12.53 1.23
N HIS A 235 -2.93 -11.24 0.96
CA HIS A 235 -3.41 -10.33 2.01
C HIS A 235 -4.82 -10.68 2.54
N VAL A 236 -5.62 -11.46 1.80
CA VAL A 236 -6.95 -11.91 2.25
C VAL A 236 -6.85 -12.96 3.36
N VAL A 237 -5.72 -13.68 3.44
CA VAL A 237 -5.51 -14.75 4.42
C VAL A 237 -4.25 -14.55 5.29
N GLY A 238 -3.58 -13.40 5.18
CA GLY A 238 -2.38 -13.09 5.95
C GLY A 238 -2.66 -13.00 7.45
N GLY A 239 -2.00 -13.86 8.24
CA GLY A 239 -2.27 -13.99 9.69
C GLY A 239 -3.57 -14.71 10.05
N VAL A 240 -4.27 -15.31 9.08
CA VAL A 240 -5.44 -16.16 9.34
C VAL A 240 -4.97 -17.59 9.57
N ASP A 241 -5.40 -18.17 10.69
CA ASP A 241 -5.09 -19.56 11.06
C ASP A 241 -5.99 -20.58 10.33
N GLU A 242 -7.30 -20.33 10.34
CA GLU A 242 -8.33 -21.23 9.81
C GLU A 242 -9.28 -20.45 8.87
N PRO A 243 -8.91 -20.26 7.59
CA PRO A 243 -9.79 -19.62 6.63
C PRO A 243 -10.98 -20.53 6.29
N THR A 244 -12.13 -19.92 6.05
CA THR A 244 -13.32 -20.59 5.54
C THR A 244 -13.73 -20.01 4.20
N VAL A 245 -14.36 -20.83 3.36
CA VAL A 245 -14.89 -20.40 2.07
C VAL A 245 -16.38 -20.69 1.93
N GLN A 246 -17.10 -19.83 1.20
CA GLN A 246 -18.53 -19.96 0.95
C GLN A 246 -18.86 -19.77 -0.53
N ILE A 247 -19.36 -20.80 -1.19
CA ILE A 247 -19.67 -20.77 -2.63
C ILE A 247 -20.79 -19.76 -2.90
N GLY A 248 -20.56 -18.84 -3.84
CA GLY A 248 -21.53 -17.81 -4.20
C GLY A 248 -21.92 -16.87 -3.04
N GLY A 249 -21.18 -16.92 -1.92
CA GLY A 249 -21.38 -16.11 -0.71
C GLY A 249 -22.60 -16.50 0.12
N GLN A 250 -23.15 -17.70 -0.06
CA GLN A 250 -24.34 -18.18 0.66
C GLN A 250 -24.24 -19.67 0.99
N GLY A 251 -24.94 -20.12 2.04
CA GLY A 251 -25.04 -21.54 2.41
C GLY A 251 -23.86 -22.05 3.23
N ARG A 252 -23.43 -23.29 2.97
CA ARG A 252 -22.41 -24.02 3.73
C ARG A 252 -21.06 -23.29 3.71
N LEU A 253 -20.44 -23.18 4.89
CA LEU A 253 -19.03 -22.84 5.04
C LEU A 253 -18.19 -24.11 4.90
N TYR A 254 -17.08 -23.98 4.16
CA TYR A 254 -16.11 -25.04 3.97
C TYR A 254 -14.79 -24.64 4.62
N ASP A 255 -14.23 -25.54 5.43
CA ASP A 255 -12.92 -25.33 6.03
C ASP A 255 -11.85 -25.39 4.95
N ALA A 256 -10.88 -24.48 5.04
CA ALA A 256 -9.81 -24.34 4.08
C ALA A 256 -8.46 -24.26 4.78
N LYS A 257 -7.40 -24.68 4.08
CA LYS A 257 -6.02 -24.56 4.54
C LYS A 257 -5.19 -23.81 3.52
N VAL A 258 -4.39 -22.85 3.96
CA VAL A 258 -3.42 -22.18 3.08
C VAL A 258 -2.32 -23.18 2.73
N VAL A 259 -2.19 -23.57 1.47
CA VAL A 259 -1.17 -24.51 0.98
C VAL A 259 -0.11 -23.86 0.09
N LEU A 260 -0.35 -22.64 -0.36
CA LEU A 260 0.63 -21.78 -1.02
C LEU A 260 0.40 -20.34 -0.56
N TYR A 261 1.48 -19.63 -0.27
CA TYR A 261 1.45 -18.24 0.18
C TYR A 261 2.61 -17.45 -0.45
N ASP A 262 2.36 -16.80 -1.59
CA ASP A 262 3.29 -15.88 -2.24
C ASP A 262 2.94 -14.43 -1.87
N TRP A 263 3.58 -13.94 -0.82
CA TRP A 263 3.45 -12.56 -0.35
C TRP A 263 4.07 -11.51 -1.28
N ARG A 264 4.98 -11.90 -2.19
CA ARG A 264 5.58 -10.96 -3.15
C ARG A 264 4.58 -10.63 -4.24
N ARG A 265 3.94 -11.66 -4.81
CA ARG A 265 2.91 -11.51 -5.85
C ARG A 265 1.53 -11.24 -5.30
N ASP A 266 1.34 -11.40 -4.00
CA ASP A 266 0.04 -11.30 -3.34
C ASP A 266 -0.93 -12.40 -3.78
N ILE A 267 -0.47 -13.66 -3.83
CA ILE A 267 -1.29 -14.83 -4.19
C ILE A 267 -1.25 -15.85 -3.06
N ALA A 268 -2.42 -16.43 -2.76
CA ALA A 268 -2.54 -17.60 -1.93
C ALA A 268 -3.39 -18.67 -2.62
N VAL A 269 -3.08 -19.93 -2.31
CA VAL A 269 -3.92 -21.07 -2.70
C VAL A 269 -4.40 -21.79 -1.46
N LEU A 270 -5.71 -22.03 -1.43
CA LEU A 270 -6.38 -22.75 -0.37
C LEU A 270 -6.74 -24.17 -0.85
N ASP A 271 -6.42 -25.17 -0.05
CA ASP A 271 -6.96 -26.52 -0.16
C ASP A 271 -8.28 -26.58 0.61
N VAL A 272 -9.35 -27.01 -0.06
CA VAL A 272 -10.71 -27.07 0.49
C VAL A 272 -11.24 -28.49 0.28
N PRO A 273 -10.95 -29.44 1.20
CA PRO A 273 -11.14 -30.87 0.97
C PRO A 273 -12.55 -31.30 0.58
N ASP A 274 -13.56 -30.62 1.10
CA ASP A 274 -14.98 -30.95 0.89
C ASP A 274 -15.60 -30.22 -0.32
N LEU A 275 -14.79 -29.58 -1.17
CA LEU A 275 -15.26 -28.77 -2.28
C LEU A 275 -15.39 -29.56 -3.58
N ASP A 276 -16.62 -29.83 -4.01
CA ASP A 276 -16.92 -30.46 -5.31
C ASP A 276 -17.59 -29.46 -6.27
N VAL A 277 -16.75 -28.70 -6.97
CA VAL A 277 -17.17 -27.61 -7.86
C VAL A 277 -16.32 -27.61 -9.12
N LYS A 278 -16.95 -27.37 -10.27
CA LYS A 278 -16.25 -27.22 -11.54
C LYS A 278 -15.28 -26.03 -11.50
N PRO A 279 -13.98 -26.22 -11.74
CA PRO A 279 -13.02 -25.11 -11.75
C PRO A 279 -13.21 -24.16 -12.93
N LEU A 280 -12.93 -22.87 -12.69
CA LEU A 280 -12.67 -21.90 -13.75
C LEU A 280 -11.33 -22.21 -14.42
N ARG A 281 -11.24 -21.89 -15.71
CA ARG A 281 -10.02 -22.08 -16.51
C ARG A 281 -9.38 -20.72 -16.77
N PHE A 282 -8.07 -20.64 -16.66
CA PHE A 282 -7.33 -19.47 -17.12
C PHE A 282 -7.42 -19.33 -18.64
N ALA A 283 -7.33 -18.09 -19.12
CA ALA A 283 -7.11 -17.80 -20.52
C ALA A 283 -5.76 -18.41 -20.96
N ASP A 284 -5.68 -18.80 -22.22
CA ASP A 284 -4.42 -19.26 -22.82
C ASP A 284 -3.52 -18.04 -23.01
N THR A 285 -2.20 -18.23 -23.06
CA THR A 285 -1.22 -17.12 -23.17
C THR A 285 -1.38 -16.30 -24.45
N GLU A 286 -1.79 -16.96 -25.53
CA GLU A 286 -2.14 -16.34 -26.80
C GLU A 286 -3.47 -15.56 -26.75
N SER A 287 -4.13 -15.56 -25.60
CA SER A 287 -5.41 -14.91 -25.33
C SER A 287 -5.30 -13.97 -24.13
N ASP A 288 -4.12 -13.40 -23.90
CA ASP A 288 -3.95 -12.30 -22.97
C ASP A 288 -4.83 -11.11 -23.37
N ALA A 289 -5.30 -10.36 -22.37
CA ALA A 289 -6.15 -9.21 -22.63
C ALA A 289 -5.37 -8.06 -23.27
N GLU A 290 -5.94 -7.45 -24.30
CA GLU A 290 -5.45 -6.26 -24.95
C GLU A 290 -6.19 -5.00 -24.46
N THR A 291 -5.61 -3.82 -24.70
CA THR A 291 -6.28 -2.55 -24.42
C THR A 291 -7.61 -2.46 -25.17
N GLY A 292 -8.68 -2.26 -24.42
CA GLY A 292 -10.03 -2.16 -24.94
C GLY A 292 -10.87 -3.43 -24.78
N ASP A 293 -10.26 -4.55 -24.41
CA ASP A 293 -10.97 -5.81 -24.21
C ASP A 293 -11.96 -5.72 -23.06
N SER A 294 -13.09 -6.38 -23.25
CA SER A 294 -14.14 -6.41 -22.23
C SER A 294 -13.84 -7.52 -21.23
N ALA A 295 -14.11 -7.23 -19.96
CA ALA A 295 -13.89 -8.17 -18.88
C ALA A 295 -15.01 -8.06 -17.84
N ILE A 296 -15.03 -8.99 -16.89
CA ILE A 296 -15.98 -9.00 -15.78
C ILE A 296 -15.19 -9.17 -14.49
N VAL A 297 -15.45 -8.30 -13.51
CA VAL A 297 -15.01 -8.48 -12.13
C VAL A 297 -16.20 -8.99 -11.32
N ALA A 298 -16.01 -10.09 -10.60
CA ALA A 298 -17.05 -10.68 -9.79
C ALA A 298 -16.50 -11.09 -8.42
N GLY A 299 -17.25 -10.81 -7.36
CA GLY A 299 -16.79 -11.07 -6.00
C GLY A 299 -17.78 -10.64 -4.93
N PHE A 300 -17.26 -10.40 -3.73
CA PHE A 300 -18.02 -10.11 -2.51
C PHE A 300 -17.52 -8.82 -1.86
N PRO A 301 -17.83 -7.67 -2.44
CA PRO A 301 -17.38 -6.41 -1.89
C PRO A 301 -17.99 -6.17 -0.50
N GLU A 302 -17.19 -5.71 0.45
CA GLU A 302 -17.61 -5.26 1.79
C GLU A 302 -18.40 -6.35 2.55
N ASN A 303 -17.93 -7.61 2.47
CA ASN A 303 -18.58 -8.82 2.97
C ASN A 303 -20.01 -9.06 2.44
N GLY A 304 -20.38 -8.34 1.38
CA GLY A 304 -21.74 -8.26 0.90
C GLY A 304 -22.18 -9.50 0.11
N ALA A 305 -23.29 -9.32 -0.59
CA ALA A 305 -23.76 -10.28 -1.57
C ALA A 305 -22.82 -10.34 -2.78
N TYR A 306 -22.94 -11.41 -3.57
CA TYR A 306 -22.27 -11.54 -4.85
C TYR A 306 -22.58 -10.33 -5.76
N ASP A 307 -21.54 -9.59 -6.13
CA ASP A 307 -21.60 -8.41 -6.99
C ASP A 307 -20.82 -8.68 -8.27
N VAL A 308 -21.36 -8.20 -9.39
CA VAL A 308 -20.75 -8.34 -10.71
C VAL A 308 -20.60 -6.94 -11.30
N ARG A 309 -19.40 -6.64 -11.79
CA ARG A 309 -19.08 -5.39 -12.49
C ARG A 309 -18.53 -5.71 -13.86
N SER A 310 -19.01 -4.99 -14.87
CA SER A 310 -18.33 -4.96 -16.14
C SER A 310 -17.02 -4.18 -15.98
N ALA A 311 -16.02 -4.61 -16.74
CA ALA A 311 -14.70 -4.00 -16.77
C ALA A 311 -14.24 -3.86 -18.22
N ARG A 312 -13.30 -2.94 -18.44
CA ARG A 312 -12.55 -2.85 -19.69
C ARG A 312 -11.08 -2.73 -19.41
N VAL A 313 -10.25 -3.49 -20.11
CA VAL A 313 -8.80 -3.45 -19.96
C VAL A 313 -8.29 -2.12 -20.51
N ARG A 314 -7.59 -1.35 -19.67
CA ARG A 314 -6.95 -0.08 -20.03
C ARG A 314 -5.58 -0.33 -20.64
N ALA A 315 -4.76 -1.12 -19.96
CA ALA A 315 -3.41 -1.47 -20.37
C ALA A 315 -2.89 -2.66 -19.56
N ARG A 316 -1.88 -3.35 -20.09
CA ARG A 316 -0.97 -4.22 -19.35
C ARG A 316 0.28 -3.43 -19.00
N ILE A 317 0.69 -3.44 -17.73
CA ILE A 317 1.78 -2.59 -17.22
C ILE A 317 2.64 -3.37 -16.22
N ASP A 318 3.94 -3.05 -16.20
CA ASP A 318 4.86 -3.44 -15.13
C ASP A 318 4.71 -2.47 -13.94
N ALA A 319 3.94 -2.88 -12.94
CA ALA A 319 3.77 -2.12 -11.72
C ALA A 319 4.95 -2.35 -10.75
N ASN A 320 5.53 -1.25 -10.25
CA ASN A 320 6.60 -1.29 -9.25
C ASN A 320 6.11 -0.65 -7.94
N GLY A 321 5.84 -1.48 -6.96
CA GLY A 321 5.27 -1.07 -5.67
C GLY A 321 5.75 -1.96 -4.52
N PRO A 322 5.38 -1.64 -3.27
CA PRO A 322 5.74 -2.47 -2.14
C PRO A 322 5.10 -3.87 -2.20
N ASP A 323 5.74 -4.84 -1.55
CA ASP A 323 5.08 -6.08 -1.15
C ASP A 323 3.99 -5.85 -0.08
N ILE A 324 3.16 -6.85 0.19
CA ILE A 324 2.04 -6.74 1.15
C ILE A 324 2.49 -6.50 2.61
N TYR A 325 3.79 -6.57 2.88
CA TYR A 325 4.42 -6.29 4.19
C TYR A 325 5.35 -5.07 4.15
N HIS A 326 5.42 -4.35 3.01
CA HIS A 326 6.33 -3.24 2.79
C HIS A 326 7.82 -3.56 3.08
N ARG A 327 8.24 -4.83 2.91
CA ARG A 327 9.63 -5.26 3.17
C ARG A 327 10.57 -4.89 2.02
N GLY A 328 10.02 -4.67 0.82
CA GLY A 328 10.75 -4.17 -0.33
C GLY A 328 9.81 -3.82 -1.48
N THR A 329 10.41 -3.33 -2.57
CA THR A 329 9.71 -3.09 -3.82
C THR A 329 9.76 -4.36 -4.67
N VAL A 330 8.61 -4.72 -5.24
CA VAL A 330 8.47 -5.82 -6.20
C VAL A 330 7.92 -5.28 -7.50
N ARG A 331 8.32 -5.91 -8.60
CA ARG A 331 7.77 -5.67 -9.93
C ARG A 331 6.73 -6.74 -10.22
N ARG A 332 5.53 -6.33 -10.65
CA ARG A 332 4.41 -7.23 -10.97
C ARG A 332 3.85 -6.84 -12.33
N ASP A 333 3.61 -7.83 -13.18
CA ASP A 333 2.86 -7.66 -14.41
C ASP A 333 1.34 -7.65 -14.11
N VAL A 334 0.68 -6.54 -14.42
CA VAL A 334 -0.73 -6.31 -14.06
C VAL A 334 -1.53 -5.71 -15.21
N TYR A 335 -2.83 -6.00 -15.22
CA TYR A 335 -3.82 -5.25 -15.98
C TYR A 335 -4.34 -4.08 -15.17
N SER A 336 -4.34 -2.89 -15.77
CA SER A 336 -5.16 -1.75 -15.34
C SER A 336 -6.53 -1.85 -16.00
N LEU A 337 -7.59 -1.61 -15.24
CA LEU A 337 -8.98 -1.86 -15.62
C LEU A 337 -9.82 -0.60 -15.41
N TYR A 338 -10.68 -0.27 -16.36
CA TYR A 338 -11.80 0.64 -16.14
C TYR A 338 -12.92 -0.17 -15.49
N THR A 339 -13.00 -0.11 -14.15
CA THR A 339 -14.06 -0.71 -13.35
C THR A 339 -13.97 -0.20 -11.91
N THR A 340 -15.07 -0.26 -11.16
CA THR A 340 -15.07 0.07 -9.73
C THR A 340 -14.67 -1.16 -8.91
N VAL A 341 -13.51 -1.09 -8.25
CA VAL A 341 -13.04 -2.12 -7.32
C VAL A 341 -13.23 -1.66 -5.87
N ARG A 342 -13.86 -2.50 -5.05
CA ARG A 342 -14.14 -2.24 -3.62
C ARG A 342 -13.51 -3.30 -2.75
N GLN A 343 -13.31 -2.99 -1.47
CA GLN A 343 -12.77 -3.94 -0.49
C GLN A 343 -13.60 -5.21 -0.54
N GLY A 344 -12.98 -6.39 -0.47
CA GLY A 344 -13.67 -7.67 -0.65
C GLY A 344 -13.67 -8.22 -2.08
N ASN A 345 -13.46 -7.39 -3.11
CA ASN A 345 -13.22 -7.89 -4.48
C ASN A 345 -11.84 -8.57 -4.64
N SER A 346 -10.89 -8.24 -3.76
CA SER A 346 -9.54 -8.83 -3.77
C SER A 346 -9.59 -10.36 -3.76
N GLY A 347 -8.79 -10.97 -4.63
CA GLY A 347 -8.68 -12.40 -4.87
C GLY A 347 -9.72 -12.94 -5.85
N GLY A 348 -10.67 -12.11 -6.29
CA GLY A 348 -11.67 -12.46 -7.29
C GLY A 348 -11.09 -12.57 -8.70
N PRO A 349 -11.73 -13.37 -9.58
CA PRO A 349 -11.27 -13.53 -10.95
C PRO A 349 -11.59 -12.29 -11.79
N LEU A 350 -10.65 -11.90 -12.65
CA LEU A 350 -10.92 -11.08 -13.81
C LEU A 350 -11.33 -12.00 -14.96
N LEU A 351 -12.61 -12.04 -15.30
CA LEU A 351 -13.14 -12.98 -16.29
C LEU A 351 -13.19 -12.37 -17.69
N THR A 352 -12.95 -13.22 -18.69
CA THR A 352 -13.27 -12.92 -20.09
C THR A 352 -14.78 -13.00 -20.34
N PRO A 353 -15.30 -12.43 -21.43
CA PRO A 353 -16.71 -12.57 -21.82
C PRO A 353 -17.15 -14.02 -22.05
N GLU A 354 -16.21 -14.95 -22.24
CA GLU A 354 -16.42 -16.40 -22.41
C GLU A 354 -16.34 -17.17 -21.08
N GLY A 355 -15.91 -16.52 -20.00
CA GLY A 355 -15.80 -17.12 -18.67
C GLY A 355 -14.48 -17.84 -18.39
N LYS A 356 -13.42 -17.54 -19.16
CA LYS A 356 -12.04 -17.85 -18.76
C LYS A 356 -11.53 -16.76 -17.80
N VAL A 357 -10.40 -16.99 -17.15
CA VAL A 357 -9.78 -16.05 -16.19
C VAL A 357 -8.57 -15.38 -16.84
N TYR A 358 -8.62 -14.07 -17.04
CA TYR A 358 -7.47 -13.24 -17.44
C TYR A 358 -6.47 -13.04 -16.29
N GLY A 359 -6.94 -13.04 -15.05
CA GLY A 359 -6.11 -12.68 -13.90
C GLY A 359 -6.85 -12.65 -12.58
N VAL A 360 -6.19 -12.12 -11.55
CA VAL A 360 -6.73 -12.02 -10.18
C VAL A 360 -6.77 -10.56 -9.74
N VAL A 361 -7.95 -10.04 -9.42
CA VAL A 361 -8.14 -8.67 -8.92
C VAL A 361 -7.48 -8.56 -7.56
N PHE A 362 -6.62 -7.56 -7.35
CA PHE A 362 -5.86 -7.43 -6.10
C PHE A 362 -5.85 -6.02 -5.50
N ALA A 363 -6.10 -5.00 -6.30
CA ALA A 363 -6.00 -3.62 -5.84
C ALA A 363 -6.93 -2.67 -6.61
N LYS A 364 -7.06 -1.47 -6.07
CA LYS A 364 -7.73 -0.32 -6.70
C LYS A 364 -6.76 0.86 -6.80
N SER A 365 -7.04 1.78 -7.70
CA SER A 365 -6.30 3.04 -7.83
C SER A 365 -6.55 3.95 -6.63
N LEU A 366 -5.51 4.69 -6.23
CA LEU A 366 -5.61 5.75 -5.23
C LEU A 366 -5.87 7.13 -5.88
N ASP A 367 -5.71 7.23 -7.20
CA ASP A 367 -5.87 8.46 -8.00
C ASP A 367 -7.21 8.54 -8.74
N ASP A 368 -7.78 7.40 -9.14
CA ASP A 368 -9.00 7.29 -9.94
C ASP A 368 -9.95 6.22 -9.36
N PRO A 369 -11.14 6.60 -8.85
CA PRO A 369 -12.09 5.64 -8.26
C PRO A 369 -12.62 4.59 -9.25
N ASP A 370 -12.50 4.85 -10.56
CA ASP A 370 -12.95 3.94 -11.62
C ASP A 370 -11.80 3.14 -12.27
N THR A 371 -10.67 3.06 -11.57
CA THR A 371 -9.53 2.23 -11.97
C THR A 371 -9.24 1.13 -10.95
N GLY A 372 -9.19 -0.11 -11.44
CA GLY A 372 -8.82 -1.32 -10.70
C GLY A 372 -7.60 -2.02 -11.28
N TYR A 373 -6.98 -2.90 -10.50
CA TYR A 373 -5.82 -3.68 -10.93
C TYR A 373 -6.00 -5.18 -10.70
N ALA A 374 -5.56 -5.97 -11.68
CA ALA A 374 -5.51 -7.42 -11.60
C ALA A 374 -4.12 -7.95 -12.00
N LEU A 375 -3.60 -8.91 -11.26
CA LEU A 375 -2.40 -9.67 -11.64
C LEU A 375 -2.72 -10.46 -12.89
N THR A 376 -1.84 -10.45 -13.89
CA THR A 376 -2.03 -11.25 -15.11
C THR A 376 -1.92 -12.74 -14.80
N ALA A 377 -2.57 -13.59 -15.58
CA ALA A 377 -2.37 -15.05 -15.49
C ALA A 377 -0.90 -15.44 -15.73
N ASP A 378 -0.16 -14.63 -16.50
CA ASP A 378 1.27 -14.76 -16.74
C ASP A 378 2.10 -14.57 -15.47
N GLU A 379 1.86 -13.48 -14.72
CA GLU A 379 2.57 -13.14 -13.48
C GLU A 379 2.48 -14.28 -12.45
N ILE A 380 1.31 -14.92 -12.36
CA ILE A 380 0.98 -15.90 -11.33
C ILE A 380 1.06 -17.35 -11.85
N ARG A 381 1.65 -17.58 -13.03
CA ARG A 381 1.73 -18.92 -13.66
C ARG A 381 2.41 -19.95 -12.77
N ASP A 382 3.46 -19.54 -12.07
CA ASP A 382 4.19 -20.41 -11.16
C ASP A 382 3.32 -20.81 -9.96
N ASP A 383 2.52 -19.87 -9.43
CA ASP A 383 1.58 -20.12 -8.33
C ASP A 383 0.43 -21.03 -8.77
N ILE A 384 -0.08 -20.86 -9.98
CA ILE A 384 -1.07 -21.77 -10.58
C ILE A 384 -0.51 -23.19 -10.65
N THR A 385 0.73 -23.34 -11.09
CA THR A 385 1.35 -24.66 -11.29
C THR A 385 1.63 -25.35 -9.96
N GLN A 386 2.24 -24.63 -9.01
CA GLN A 386 2.55 -25.17 -7.68
C GLN A 386 1.29 -25.40 -6.85
N GLY A 387 0.34 -24.47 -6.89
CA GLY A 387 -0.90 -24.54 -6.10
C GLY A 387 -1.81 -25.71 -6.46
N ARG A 388 -1.73 -26.22 -7.70
CA ARG A 388 -2.47 -27.43 -8.12
C ARG A 388 -2.06 -28.68 -7.35
N THR A 389 -0.80 -28.78 -6.95
CA THR A 389 -0.24 -30.00 -6.34
C THR A 389 0.16 -29.81 -4.88
N ALA A 390 0.23 -28.55 -4.41
CA ALA A 390 0.48 -28.23 -3.01
C ALA A 390 -0.57 -28.87 -2.09
N SER A 391 -0.09 -29.52 -1.04
CA SER A 391 -0.92 -30.27 -0.08
C SER A 391 -0.52 -30.04 1.39
N GLN A 392 0.68 -29.53 1.64
CA GLN A 392 1.12 -29.18 2.98
C GLN A 392 0.62 -27.77 3.32
N GLN A 393 0.05 -27.62 4.51
CA GLN A 393 -0.29 -26.30 5.04
C GLN A 393 0.98 -25.47 5.26
N VAL A 394 0.94 -24.22 4.83
CA VAL A 394 2.04 -23.26 4.97
C VAL A 394 1.64 -22.14 5.93
N ASP A 395 2.64 -21.46 6.49
CA ASP A 395 2.45 -20.28 7.32
C ASP A 395 1.93 -19.11 6.46
N SER A 396 0.83 -18.50 6.89
CA SER A 396 0.27 -17.27 6.29
C SER A 396 0.92 -15.99 6.84
N GLN A 397 2.01 -16.15 7.61
CA GLN A 397 2.79 -15.11 8.28
C GLN A 397 1.92 -14.22 9.17
N GLY A 398 2.30 -12.96 9.36
CA GLY A 398 1.55 -12.00 10.17
C GLY A 398 0.60 -11.13 9.34
N CYS A 399 0.15 -10.06 9.98
CA CYS A 399 -0.75 -9.08 9.39
C CYS A 399 -0.15 -8.43 8.15
N ALA A 400 -0.79 -8.65 7.00
CA ALA A 400 -0.56 -7.83 5.82
C ALA A 400 -1.00 -6.38 6.13
N LEU A 401 -0.20 -5.44 5.65
CA LEU A 401 -0.30 -3.99 5.90
C LEU A 401 -1.20 -3.30 4.88
#